data_AF-A0A1Q7K9V4-F1
#
_entry.id   AF-A0A1Q7K9V4-F1
#
_cell.length_a   1.000
_cell.length_b   1.000
_cell.length_c   1.000
_cell.angle_alpha   90.00
_cell.angle_beta   90.00
_cell.angle_gamma   90.00
#
_symmetry.space_group_name_H-M   'P 1'
#
loop_
_entity.id
_entity.type
_entity.pdbx_description
1 polymer ?
#
loop_
_entity_poly.entity_id
_entity_poly.type
_entity_poly.pdbx_seq_one_letter_code
_entity_poly.pdbx_strand_id
1 'polypeptide(L)'
;MITRRSTQKPQNTQNKTSLRFQRVLRFTLCLVCVGVAAQTTTRRATNLAALLGYPSFYHGRPIVIVGTVKTEADGQIRVADDNGSIHLIAKNGAPEGLDEIRGEFWDLGRMNADDIRLRALDLRATFKIDPEGPWPKAGEVTAIMASAVTAATPPPAPSIRAIVLNPTRYIEQKVTVTGQFSGRNLMGDLPDAPGKSRYDFVLRAADAAIWVINMRPKGKEFDLALDARIDTNRWLTLRGTIQQGRGLQWIDAEAGSLALAKPPTETTAEEPIRVPAGPPPEVVFSAPTEDETDVTTSTNVRIQFSRDLDPATFKGHIRASYLRAQSLERGEPDTPGVEFTTQYNAPSRVLELRFAKPLERFRTVKVELLEGIVGTDAQPLKPWTLTFALGGS
;
A
#
# COMPACT_ATOMS: atom_id res chain seq x y z
N MET A 1 -55.21 -54.85 -31.18
CA MET A 1 -55.02 -56.11 -31.92
C MET A 1 -54.08 -55.80 -33.09
N ILE A 2 -52.87 -56.42 -33.09
CA ILE A 2 -52.00 -56.73 -34.25
C ILE A 2 -51.42 -55.52 -35.05
N THR A 3 -50.17 -55.40 -35.51
CA THR A 3 -48.81 -55.92 -35.26
C THR A 3 -47.86 -55.08 -36.14
N ARG A 4 -46.61 -54.90 -35.68
CA ARG A 4 -45.43 -54.26 -36.31
C ARG A 4 -45.11 -54.69 -37.76
N ARG A 5 -44.37 -53.84 -38.49
CA ARG A 5 -43.06 -54.08 -39.21
C ARG A 5 -42.67 -52.79 -39.96
N SER A 6 -41.51 -52.16 -39.73
CA SER A 6 -40.10 -52.53 -40.05
C SER A 6 -39.75 -52.43 -41.53
N THR A 7 -38.73 -51.60 -41.85
CA THR A 7 -37.60 -51.73 -42.83
C THR A 7 -37.18 -50.32 -43.31
N GLN A 8 -36.04 -49.74 -42.94
CA GLN A 8 -34.62 -50.05 -43.18
C GLN A 8 -34.12 -49.73 -44.62
N LYS A 9 -33.10 -48.86 -44.68
CA LYS A 9 -32.26 -48.39 -45.81
C LYS A 9 -31.68 -49.51 -46.71
N PRO A 10 -31.25 -49.16 -47.93
CA PRO A 10 -29.87 -49.46 -48.38
C PRO A 10 -29.19 -48.28 -49.14
N GLN A 11 -27.90 -47.98 -48.87
CA GLN A 11 -26.65 -48.26 -49.62
C GLN A 11 -26.37 -47.32 -50.83
N ASN A 12 -25.34 -46.45 -50.77
CA ASN A 12 -23.91 -46.63 -51.19
C ASN A 12 -23.79 -46.75 -52.74
N THR A 13 -22.97 -46.02 -53.52
CA THR A 13 -21.52 -45.78 -53.41
C THR A 13 -21.02 -44.91 -54.61
N GLN A 14 -19.82 -44.33 -54.47
CA GLN A 14 -18.78 -44.01 -55.50
C GLN A 14 -18.54 -42.58 -56.01
N ASN A 15 -17.49 -41.98 -55.42
CA ASN A 15 -16.34 -41.25 -55.97
C ASN A 15 -16.37 -40.68 -57.41
N LYS A 16 -16.00 -39.40 -57.52
CA LYS A 16 -14.88 -38.94 -58.38
C LYS A 16 -14.37 -37.55 -57.97
N THR A 17 -13.06 -37.50 -57.77
CA THR A 17 -12.19 -36.35 -57.52
C THR A 17 -12.07 -35.44 -58.73
N SER A 18 -12.10 -34.11 -58.55
CA SER A 18 -11.19 -33.20 -59.27
C SER A 18 -11.02 -31.87 -58.51
N LEU A 19 -9.76 -31.49 -58.32
CA LEU A 19 -9.28 -30.26 -57.70
C LEU A 19 -9.60 -29.03 -58.55
N ARG A 20 -9.88 -27.89 -57.90
CA ARG A 20 -9.14 -26.60 -57.97
C ARG A 20 -10.06 -25.42 -57.65
N PHE A 21 -9.83 -24.74 -56.53
CA PHE A 21 -9.30 -23.37 -56.49
C PHE A 21 -9.26 -22.89 -55.03
N GLN A 22 -8.05 -22.65 -54.53
CA GLN A 22 -7.80 -22.10 -53.20
C GLN A 22 -8.36 -20.68 -53.09
N ARG A 23 -9.25 -20.45 -52.13
CA ARG A 23 -9.39 -19.16 -51.44
C ARG A 23 -8.94 -19.38 -50.01
N VAL A 24 -7.71 -18.98 -49.71
CA VAL A 24 -7.17 -18.96 -48.35
C VAL A 24 -7.87 -17.82 -47.60
N LEU A 25 -8.91 -18.15 -46.85
CA LEU A 25 -9.49 -17.25 -45.85
C LEU A 25 -8.64 -17.43 -44.57
N ARG A 26 -7.73 -16.49 -44.32
CA ARG A 26 -6.99 -16.42 -43.06
C ARG A 26 -7.98 -16.07 -41.95
N PHE A 27 -8.41 -17.07 -41.18
CA PHE A 27 -9.04 -16.85 -39.89
C PHE A 27 -7.96 -16.43 -38.88
N THR A 28 -7.89 -15.15 -38.60
CA THR A 28 -7.12 -14.63 -37.46
C THR A 28 -7.86 -15.05 -36.19
N LEU A 29 -7.35 -16.08 -35.53
CA LEU A 29 -7.79 -16.50 -34.20
C LEU A 29 -7.31 -15.44 -33.20
N CYS A 30 -8.15 -14.45 -32.89
CA CYS A 30 -7.92 -13.57 -31.75
C CYS A 30 -8.02 -14.42 -30.47
N LEU A 31 -6.87 -14.80 -29.92
CA LEU A 31 -6.79 -15.22 -28.52
C LEU A 31 -7.22 -14.05 -27.66
N VAL A 32 -8.47 -14.09 -27.19
CA VAL A 32 -8.89 -13.27 -26.06
C VAL A 32 -8.17 -13.86 -24.85
N CYS A 33 -7.09 -13.20 -24.42
CA CYS A 33 -6.52 -13.42 -23.10
C CYS A 33 -7.60 -13.05 -22.07
N VAL A 34 -8.36 -14.05 -21.62
CA VAL A 34 -9.11 -13.93 -20.37
C VAL A 34 -8.04 -13.83 -19.29
N GLY A 35 -7.71 -12.60 -18.90
CA GLY A 35 -6.96 -12.38 -17.68
C GLY A 35 -7.75 -13.06 -16.58
N VAL A 36 -7.20 -14.14 -16.04
CA VAL A 36 -7.61 -14.61 -14.72
C VAL A 36 -7.23 -13.47 -13.79
N ALA A 37 -8.17 -12.55 -13.56
CA ALA A 37 -8.13 -11.75 -12.36
C ALA A 37 -8.16 -12.77 -11.24
N ALA A 38 -6.98 -13.09 -10.69
CA ALA A 38 -6.90 -13.77 -9.42
C ALA A 38 -7.88 -13.03 -8.51
N GLN A 39 -8.85 -13.74 -7.93
CA GLN A 39 -9.66 -13.15 -6.87
C GLN A 39 -8.65 -12.64 -5.85
N THR A 40 -8.44 -11.33 -5.80
CA THR A 40 -7.71 -10.71 -4.71
C THR A 40 -8.46 -11.12 -3.47
N THR A 41 -7.89 -12.03 -2.68
CA THR A 41 -8.50 -12.47 -1.43
C THR A 41 -8.78 -11.22 -0.62
N THR A 42 -10.06 -10.87 -0.48
CA THR A 42 -10.45 -9.59 0.11
C THR A 42 -10.05 -9.62 1.56
N ARG A 43 -9.00 -8.87 1.90
CA ARG A 43 -8.60 -8.61 3.28
C ARG A 43 -9.80 -8.05 4.04
N ARG A 44 -9.93 -8.35 5.33
CA ARG A 44 -11.02 -7.84 6.19
C ARG A 44 -10.47 -7.01 7.34
N ALA A 45 -10.84 -5.74 7.39
CA ALA A 45 -10.62 -4.92 8.57
C ALA A 45 -11.49 -5.43 9.73
N THR A 46 -10.87 -5.63 10.88
CA THR A 46 -11.50 -6.15 12.10
C THR A 46 -10.75 -5.67 13.35
N ASN A 47 -11.09 -6.19 14.52
CA ASN A 47 -10.40 -5.89 15.77
C ASN A 47 -10.18 -7.18 16.59
N LEU A 48 -9.37 -7.08 17.65
CA LEU A 48 -8.99 -8.23 18.46
C LEU A 48 -10.18 -8.91 19.12
N ALA A 49 -11.14 -8.14 19.64
CA ALA A 49 -12.35 -8.68 20.26
C ALA A 49 -13.17 -9.53 19.29
N ALA A 50 -13.29 -9.10 18.03
CA ALA A 50 -13.99 -9.86 16.98
C ALA A 50 -13.24 -11.14 16.60
N LEU A 51 -11.90 -11.12 16.55
CA LEU A 51 -11.09 -12.32 16.29
C LEU A 51 -11.25 -13.37 17.39
N LEU A 52 -11.22 -12.93 18.65
CA LEU A 52 -11.40 -13.79 19.82
C LEU A 52 -12.85 -14.28 19.97
N GLY A 53 -13.83 -13.44 19.62
CA GLY A 53 -15.26 -13.76 19.70
C GLY A 53 -15.78 -14.66 18.59
N TYR A 54 -15.18 -14.60 17.39
CA TYR A 54 -15.61 -15.37 16.21
C TYR A 54 -14.44 -16.04 15.47
N PRO A 55 -13.63 -16.87 16.15
CA PRO A 55 -12.44 -17.46 15.54
C PRO A 55 -12.78 -18.37 14.36
N SER A 56 -13.93 -19.05 14.38
CA SER A 56 -14.42 -19.84 13.24
C SER A 56 -14.64 -19.02 11.97
N PHE A 57 -15.15 -17.80 12.12
CA PHE A 57 -15.44 -16.93 10.99
C PHE A 57 -14.15 -16.41 10.36
N TYR A 58 -13.15 -16.07 11.17
CA TYR A 58 -11.90 -15.48 10.71
C TYR A 58 -10.80 -16.51 10.38
N HIS A 59 -10.92 -17.76 10.81
CA HIS A 59 -9.92 -18.80 10.56
C HIS A 59 -9.57 -18.91 9.06
N GLY A 60 -8.28 -18.80 8.74
CA GLY A 60 -7.75 -18.88 7.38
C GLY A 60 -8.05 -17.66 6.50
N ARG A 61 -8.61 -16.57 7.06
CA ARG A 61 -8.94 -15.37 6.29
C ARG A 61 -7.84 -14.31 6.41
N PRO A 62 -7.56 -13.56 5.33
CA PRO A 62 -6.72 -12.37 5.43
C PRO A 62 -7.46 -11.27 6.19
N ILE A 63 -6.77 -10.69 7.16
CA ILE A 63 -7.28 -9.66 8.06
C ILE A 63 -6.35 -8.44 8.10
N VAL A 64 -6.90 -7.34 8.60
CA VAL A 64 -6.14 -6.23 9.15
C VAL A 64 -6.75 -5.79 10.47
N ILE A 65 -5.90 -5.60 11.48
CA ILE A 65 -6.27 -5.08 12.80
C ILE A 65 -5.30 -3.97 13.20
N VAL A 66 -5.71 -3.16 14.18
CA VAL A 66 -4.80 -2.31 14.95
C VAL A 66 -4.72 -2.86 16.36
N GLY A 67 -3.51 -2.96 16.91
CA GLY A 67 -3.29 -3.45 18.27
C GLY A 67 -1.88 -3.14 18.77
N THR A 68 -1.66 -3.32 20.06
CA THR A 68 -0.35 -3.06 20.67
C THR A 68 0.54 -4.29 20.53
N VAL A 69 1.61 -4.19 19.77
CA VAL A 69 2.64 -5.23 19.61
C VAL A 69 3.67 -5.12 20.73
N LYS A 70 3.96 -6.26 21.38
CA LYS A 70 5.01 -6.38 22.40
C LYS A 70 5.73 -7.71 22.29
N THR A 71 7.01 -7.70 22.60
CA THR A 71 7.79 -8.92 22.83
C THR A 71 7.74 -9.28 24.31
N GLU A 72 7.23 -10.46 24.64
CA GLU A 72 7.24 -10.98 26.00
C GLU A 72 8.66 -11.40 26.42
N ALA A 73 8.88 -11.56 27.75
CA ALA A 73 10.19 -11.89 28.30
C ALA A 73 10.76 -13.23 27.81
N ASP A 74 9.89 -14.12 27.33
CA ASP A 74 10.25 -15.43 26.77
C ASP A 74 10.48 -15.39 25.24
N GLY A 75 10.45 -14.18 24.65
CA GLY A 75 10.68 -13.94 23.22
C GLY A 75 9.43 -14.04 22.34
N GLN A 76 8.25 -14.35 22.90
CA GLN A 76 7.02 -14.41 22.10
C GLN A 76 6.53 -13.00 21.73
N ILE A 77 6.21 -12.80 20.45
CA ILE A 77 5.60 -11.54 20.00
C ILE A 77 4.08 -11.70 20.09
N ARG A 78 3.42 -10.71 20.70
CA ARG A 78 1.98 -10.69 20.93
C ARG A 78 1.41 -9.37 20.45
N VAL A 79 0.22 -9.43 19.88
CA VAL A 79 -0.64 -8.25 19.70
C VAL A 79 -1.70 -8.28 20.78
N ALA A 80 -1.90 -7.15 21.47
CA ALA A 80 -2.86 -7.02 22.56
C ALA A 80 -3.65 -5.72 22.50
N ASP A 81 -4.84 -5.76 23.07
CA ASP A 81 -5.67 -4.61 23.43
C ASP A 81 -6.38 -4.91 24.76
N ASP A 82 -7.34 -4.06 25.17
CA ASP A 82 -8.10 -4.24 26.41
C ASP A 82 -8.96 -5.52 26.42
N ASN A 83 -9.16 -6.18 25.27
CA ASN A 83 -10.00 -7.37 25.13
C ASN A 83 -9.21 -8.67 25.18
N GLY A 84 -7.88 -8.64 25.02
CA GLY A 84 -7.05 -9.82 25.10
C GLY A 84 -5.73 -9.72 24.34
N SER A 85 -5.16 -10.88 24.01
CA SER A 85 -3.93 -10.98 23.23
C SER A 85 -3.95 -12.18 22.28
N ILE A 86 -3.25 -12.06 21.17
CA ILE A 86 -3.10 -13.10 20.13
C ILE A 86 -1.62 -13.22 19.77
N HIS A 87 -1.15 -14.43 19.45
CA HIS A 87 0.23 -14.64 18.99
C HIS A 87 0.45 -13.91 17.65
N LEU A 88 1.56 -13.19 17.51
CA LEU A 88 1.93 -12.52 16.27
C LEU A 88 3.18 -13.16 15.70
N ILE A 89 3.06 -13.80 14.54
CA ILE A 89 4.19 -14.46 13.87
C ILE A 89 4.63 -13.60 12.69
N ALA A 90 5.75 -12.89 12.85
CA ALA A 90 6.33 -12.03 11.83
C ALA A 90 7.73 -12.52 11.43
N LYS A 91 7.96 -12.77 10.14
CA LYS A 91 9.21 -13.38 9.64
C LYS A 91 10.48 -12.60 9.99
N ASN A 92 10.39 -11.28 10.07
CA ASN A 92 11.52 -10.37 10.30
C ASN A 92 11.41 -9.63 11.63
N GLY A 93 10.66 -10.20 12.59
CA GLY A 93 10.24 -9.48 13.80
C GLY A 93 9.15 -8.46 13.51
N ALA A 94 8.73 -7.74 14.56
CA ALA A 94 7.73 -6.68 14.49
C ALA A 94 8.18 -5.49 15.34
N PRO A 95 7.93 -4.24 14.91
CA PRO A 95 8.12 -3.10 15.80
C PRO A 95 7.23 -3.25 17.04
N GLU A 96 7.68 -2.70 18.16
CA GLU A 96 6.84 -2.59 19.36
C GLU A 96 6.07 -1.27 19.34
N GLY A 97 4.84 -1.30 19.86
CA GLY A 97 3.96 -0.14 19.91
C GLY A 97 2.59 -0.40 19.34
N LEU A 98 1.85 0.65 19.00
CA LEU A 98 0.54 0.53 18.38
C LEU A 98 0.69 0.41 16.87
N ASP A 99 0.38 -0.75 16.32
CA ASP A 99 0.64 -1.09 14.92
C ASP A 99 -0.63 -1.52 14.17
N GLU A 100 -0.66 -1.22 12.87
CA GLU A 100 -1.55 -1.89 11.91
C GLU A 100 -0.89 -3.19 11.46
N ILE A 101 -1.55 -4.31 11.75
CA ILE A 101 -1.08 -5.66 11.42
C ILE A 101 -1.92 -6.24 10.29
N ARG A 102 -1.26 -6.70 9.24
CA ARG A 102 -1.88 -7.38 8.10
C ARG A 102 -1.40 -8.82 8.06
N GLY A 103 -2.30 -9.78 7.96
CA GLY A 103 -1.92 -11.19 7.96
C GLY A 103 -3.09 -12.13 7.75
N GLU A 104 -2.83 -13.43 7.91
CA GLU A 104 -3.88 -14.45 7.98
C GLU A 104 -4.15 -14.78 9.45
N PHE A 105 -5.43 -14.84 9.83
CA PHE A 105 -5.81 -15.24 11.18
C PHE A 105 -5.93 -16.76 11.29
N TRP A 106 -5.23 -17.35 12.26
CA TRP A 106 -5.24 -18.78 12.54
C TRP A 106 -5.88 -19.06 13.90
N ASP A 107 -6.74 -20.07 13.90
CA ASP A 107 -7.22 -20.76 15.10
C ASP A 107 -6.63 -22.18 15.00
N LEU A 108 -5.58 -22.45 15.78
CA LEU A 108 -4.79 -23.68 15.66
C LEU A 108 -5.61 -24.91 16.03
N GLY A 109 -6.58 -24.77 16.94
CA GLY A 109 -7.49 -25.86 17.30
C GLY A 109 -8.43 -26.30 16.18
N ARG A 110 -8.46 -25.56 15.06
CA ARG A 110 -9.18 -25.92 13.82
C ARG A 110 -8.29 -26.46 12.72
N MET A 111 -6.97 -26.44 12.91
CA MET A 111 -6.00 -27.02 12.01
C MET A 111 -5.77 -28.48 12.38
N ASN A 112 -5.39 -29.31 11.40
CA ASN A 112 -4.88 -30.63 11.71
C ASN A 112 -3.46 -30.52 12.26
N ALA A 113 -3.10 -31.39 13.21
CA ALA A 113 -1.76 -31.40 13.80
C ALA A 113 -0.63 -31.62 12.78
N ASP A 114 -0.94 -32.27 11.65
CA ASP A 114 0.00 -32.58 10.57
C ASP A 114 -0.02 -31.56 9.40
N ASP A 115 -0.76 -30.46 9.54
CA ASP A 115 -0.88 -29.39 8.53
C ASP A 115 0.51 -28.91 8.10
N ILE A 116 0.74 -28.90 6.78
CA ILE A 116 2.04 -28.55 6.20
C ILE A 116 2.51 -27.15 6.60
N ARG A 117 1.58 -26.23 6.88
CA ARG A 117 1.87 -24.85 7.30
C ARG A 117 2.48 -24.78 8.71
N LEU A 118 2.21 -25.79 9.55
CA LEU A 118 2.72 -25.89 10.92
C LEU A 118 4.10 -26.55 10.98
N ARG A 119 4.47 -27.36 9.99
CA ARG A 119 5.74 -28.13 9.99
C ARG A 119 7.01 -27.27 10.05
N ALA A 120 6.91 -26.03 9.60
CA ALA A 120 8.04 -25.08 9.63
C ALA A 120 8.14 -24.31 10.98
N LEU A 121 7.20 -24.52 11.91
CA LEU A 121 7.13 -23.83 13.19
C LEU A 121 7.48 -24.76 14.34
N ASP A 122 8.28 -24.28 15.29
CA ASP A 122 8.42 -24.94 16.59
C ASP A 122 7.18 -24.63 17.44
N LEU A 123 6.22 -25.55 17.45
CA LEU A 123 4.93 -25.35 18.14
C LEU A 123 5.08 -25.14 19.65
N ARG A 124 6.11 -25.74 20.27
CA ARG A 124 6.36 -25.61 21.70
C ARG A 124 6.92 -24.23 22.02
N ALA A 125 7.93 -23.78 21.27
CA ALA A 125 8.49 -22.44 21.46
C ALA A 125 7.47 -21.33 21.10
N THR A 126 6.76 -21.52 19.99
CA THR A 126 5.92 -20.48 19.37
C THR A 126 4.57 -20.32 20.06
N PHE A 127 3.91 -21.44 20.40
CA PHE A 127 2.52 -21.45 20.87
C PHE A 127 2.33 -22.12 22.24
N LYS A 128 3.42 -22.60 22.86
CA LYS A 128 3.39 -23.42 24.08
C LYS A 128 2.51 -24.68 23.95
N ILE A 129 2.37 -25.18 22.73
CA ILE A 129 1.69 -26.45 22.46
C ILE A 129 2.69 -27.58 22.70
N ASP A 130 2.31 -28.54 23.52
CA ASP A 130 3.08 -29.78 23.66
C ASP A 130 2.76 -30.71 22.47
N PRO A 131 3.73 -31.06 21.60
CA PRO A 131 3.48 -31.93 20.44
C PRO A 131 3.03 -33.34 20.82
N GLU A 132 3.39 -33.82 22.00
CA GLU A 132 2.97 -35.13 22.53
C GLU A 132 1.68 -35.04 23.37
N GLY A 133 1.18 -33.82 23.58
CA GLY A 133 -0.02 -33.54 24.35
C GLY A 133 -1.30 -33.54 23.52
N PRO A 134 -2.46 -33.30 24.16
CA PRO A 134 -3.70 -33.11 23.44
C PRO A 134 -3.64 -31.85 22.56
N TRP A 135 -4.17 -31.96 21.34
CA TRP A 135 -4.28 -30.81 20.44
C TRP A 135 -5.19 -29.73 21.05
N PRO A 136 -4.89 -28.42 20.86
CA PRO A 136 -5.72 -27.35 21.40
C PRO A 136 -7.16 -27.41 20.92
N LYS A 137 -8.10 -26.95 21.76
CA LYS A 137 -9.49 -26.76 21.36
C LYS A 137 -9.62 -25.55 20.44
N ALA A 138 -10.67 -25.55 19.62
CA ALA A 138 -10.98 -24.41 18.77
C ALA A 138 -11.14 -23.11 19.61
N GLY A 139 -10.41 -22.07 19.22
CA GLY A 139 -10.36 -20.77 19.88
C GLY A 139 -9.37 -20.67 21.04
N GLU A 140 -8.74 -21.77 21.47
CA GLU A 140 -7.80 -21.78 22.60
C GLU A 140 -6.45 -21.16 22.24
N VAL A 141 -5.91 -21.53 21.08
CA VAL A 141 -4.64 -21.00 20.58
C VAL A 141 -4.88 -20.32 19.24
N THR A 142 -4.69 -19.00 19.23
CA THR A 142 -4.91 -18.15 18.05
C THR A 142 -3.66 -17.39 17.68
N ALA A 143 -3.47 -17.16 16.39
CA ALA A 143 -2.29 -16.50 15.86
C ALA A 143 -2.63 -15.61 14.66
N ILE A 144 -1.80 -14.59 14.43
CA ILE A 144 -1.78 -13.84 13.17
C ILE A 144 -0.46 -14.14 12.49
N MET A 145 -0.54 -14.76 11.32
CA MET A 145 0.61 -14.93 10.43
C MET A 145 0.81 -13.61 9.67
N ALA A 146 1.67 -12.75 10.21
CA ALA A 146 1.85 -11.39 9.73
C ALA A 146 2.56 -11.39 8.37
N SER A 147 1.90 -10.74 7.41
CA SER A 147 2.47 -10.37 6.11
C SER A 147 3.10 -8.97 6.15
N ALA A 148 2.60 -8.09 7.02
CA ALA A 148 3.16 -6.76 7.27
C ALA A 148 2.74 -6.27 8.66
N VAL A 149 3.64 -5.53 9.31
CA VAL A 149 3.40 -4.80 10.57
C VAL A 149 3.97 -3.41 10.38
N THR A 150 3.15 -2.39 10.59
CA THR A 150 3.53 -0.98 10.40
C THR A 150 2.91 -0.12 11.48
N ALA A 151 3.59 0.92 11.92
CA ALA A 151 3.06 1.88 12.90
C ALA A 151 1.65 2.35 12.52
N ALA A 152 0.70 2.23 13.45
CA ALA A 152 -0.67 2.65 13.22
C ALA A 152 -0.74 4.17 13.12
N THR A 153 -1.35 4.69 12.06
CA THR A 153 -1.65 6.11 11.93
C THR A 153 -3.11 6.36 12.29
N PRO A 154 -3.42 7.30 13.20
CA PRO A 154 -4.81 7.65 13.50
C PRO A 154 -5.53 8.14 12.25
N PRO A 155 -6.75 7.64 11.97
CA PRO A 155 -7.53 8.11 10.84
C PRO A 155 -8.00 9.56 11.07
N PRO A 156 -7.96 10.44 10.06
CA PRO A 156 -8.30 11.86 10.22
C PRO A 156 -9.81 12.12 10.36
N ALA A 157 -10.65 11.17 9.93
CA ALA A 157 -12.10 11.28 9.99
C ALA A 157 -12.76 9.91 10.24
N PRO A 158 -13.98 9.88 10.82
CA PRO A 158 -14.74 8.65 10.94
C PRO A 158 -15.02 8.02 9.57
N SER A 159 -14.76 6.72 9.46
CA SER A 159 -15.10 5.87 8.32
C SER A 159 -15.39 4.46 8.83
N ILE A 160 -16.03 3.61 8.01
CA ILE A 160 -16.32 2.21 8.41
C ILE A 160 -15.04 1.50 8.84
N ARG A 161 -13.94 1.67 8.08
CA ARG A 161 -12.63 1.11 8.42
C ARG A 161 -12.08 1.67 9.74
N ALA A 162 -12.11 2.99 9.90
CA ALA A 162 -11.61 3.64 11.11
C ALA A 162 -12.33 3.15 12.37
N ILE A 163 -13.65 3.02 12.30
CA ILE A 163 -14.50 2.55 13.41
C ILE A 163 -14.16 1.12 13.80
N VAL A 164 -14.05 0.23 12.81
CA VAL A 164 -13.79 -1.19 13.06
C VAL A 164 -12.37 -1.43 13.60
N LEU A 165 -11.37 -0.71 13.08
CA LEU A 165 -9.99 -0.84 13.53
C LEU A 165 -9.71 -0.17 14.88
N ASN A 166 -10.45 0.89 15.24
CA ASN A 166 -10.20 1.68 16.46
C ASN A 166 -11.49 1.89 17.27
N PRO A 167 -12.18 0.81 17.70
CA PRO A 167 -13.54 0.91 18.24
C PRO A 167 -13.65 1.85 19.45
N THR A 168 -12.68 1.84 20.37
CA THR A 168 -12.65 2.70 21.57
C THR A 168 -12.74 4.19 21.26
N ARG A 169 -12.30 4.64 20.09
CA ARG A 169 -12.40 6.06 19.69
C ARG A 169 -13.80 6.48 19.28
N TYR A 170 -14.68 5.52 18.94
CA TYR A 170 -15.95 5.80 18.29
C TYR A 170 -17.16 5.28 19.06
N ILE A 171 -17.00 4.34 19.99
CA ILE A 171 -18.11 3.87 20.83
C ILE A 171 -18.83 5.07 21.47
N GLU A 172 -20.17 5.03 21.43
CA GLU A 172 -21.08 6.10 21.87
C GLU A 172 -20.95 7.43 21.11
N GLN A 173 -20.06 7.54 20.13
CA GLN A 173 -19.94 8.71 19.28
C GLN A 173 -20.95 8.68 18.13
N LYS A 174 -21.45 9.87 17.80
CA LYS A 174 -22.28 10.09 16.62
C LYS A 174 -21.38 10.25 15.40
N VAL A 175 -21.57 9.40 14.39
CA VAL A 175 -20.78 9.41 13.16
C VAL A 175 -21.67 9.55 11.93
N THR A 176 -21.10 10.03 10.84
CA THR A 176 -21.69 9.93 9.51
C THR A 176 -20.78 9.06 8.66
N VAL A 177 -21.30 8.00 8.06
CA VAL A 177 -20.51 7.07 7.25
C VAL A 177 -21.17 6.84 5.90
N THR A 178 -20.34 6.53 4.91
CA THR A 178 -20.78 6.11 3.58
C THR A 178 -20.29 4.69 3.32
N GLY A 179 -21.15 3.84 2.76
CA GLY A 179 -20.82 2.46 2.42
C GLY A 179 -21.76 1.90 1.37
N GLN A 180 -21.30 0.85 0.70
CA GLN A 180 -22.08 0.06 -0.22
C GLN A 180 -23.00 -0.88 0.55
N PHE A 181 -24.29 -0.86 0.24
CA PHE A 181 -25.28 -1.74 0.82
C PHE A 181 -24.95 -3.21 0.52
N SER A 182 -25.00 -4.09 1.51
CA SER A 182 -24.69 -5.53 1.38
C SER A 182 -25.84 -6.43 1.86
N GLY A 183 -27.07 -5.88 1.93
CA GLY A 183 -28.26 -6.59 2.41
C GLY A 183 -28.09 -7.08 3.84
N ARG A 184 -28.76 -8.19 4.18
CA ARG A 184 -28.56 -8.93 5.44
C ARG A 184 -27.28 -9.76 5.40
N ASN A 185 -26.16 -9.09 5.17
CA ASN A 185 -24.83 -9.71 5.05
C ASN A 185 -24.76 -10.76 3.92
N LEU A 186 -25.36 -10.47 2.76
CA LEU A 186 -25.45 -11.40 1.62
C LEU A 186 -24.07 -11.78 1.04
N MET A 187 -23.05 -10.95 1.30
CA MET A 187 -21.67 -11.18 0.89
C MET A 187 -20.82 -11.89 1.95
N GLY A 188 -21.39 -12.22 3.12
CA GLY A 188 -20.69 -12.92 4.20
C GLY A 188 -19.51 -12.10 4.76
N ASP A 189 -19.71 -10.78 4.86
CA ASP A 189 -18.67 -9.84 5.23
C ASP A 189 -18.36 -9.81 6.72
N LEU A 190 -19.38 -10.04 7.54
CA LEU A 190 -19.30 -10.04 9.00
C LEU A 190 -19.78 -11.39 9.57
N PRO A 191 -19.46 -11.69 10.84
CA PRO A 191 -20.13 -12.75 11.59
C PRO A 191 -21.64 -12.49 11.74
N ASP A 192 -22.32 -13.36 12.47
CA ASP A 192 -23.77 -13.32 12.67
C ASP A 192 -24.28 -11.94 13.08
N ALA A 193 -25.50 -11.63 12.60
CA ALA A 193 -26.15 -10.36 12.85
C ALA A 193 -26.30 -10.09 14.35
N PRO A 194 -26.24 -8.81 14.78
CA PRO A 194 -26.45 -8.46 16.18
C PRO A 194 -27.89 -8.73 16.65
N GLY A 195 -28.84 -8.91 15.71
CA GLY A 195 -30.22 -9.30 15.99
C GLY A 195 -31.01 -8.22 16.72
N LYS A 196 -30.66 -6.95 16.49
CA LYS A 196 -31.24 -5.79 17.21
C LYS A 196 -32.50 -5.27 16.52
N SER A 197 -32.62 -5.47 15.21
CA SER A 197 -33.79 -5.11 14.44
C SER A 197 -34.08 -6.12 13.32
N ARG A 198 -35.35 -6.23 12.93
CA ARG A 198 -35.74 -6.99 11.73
C ARG A 198 -35.09 -6.45 10.45
N TYR A 199 -34.64 -5.19 10.48
CA TYR A 199 -34.02 -4.51 9.36
C TYR A 199 -32.49 -4.49 9.40
N ASP A 200 -31.84 -5.23 10.31
CA ASP A 200 -30.37 -5.27 10.38
C ASP A 200 -29.75 -5.56 8.99
N PHE A 201 -28.89 -4.64 8.52
CA PHE A 201 -28.22 -4.74 7.23
C PHE A 201 -26.75 -4.33 7.34
N VAL A 202 -25.94 -4.67 6.34
CA VAL A 202 -24.51 -4.38 6.31
C VAL A 202 -24.21 -3.25 5.33
N LEU A 203 -23.34 -2.33 5.74
CA LEU A 203 -22.61 -1.42 4.84
C LEU A 203 -21.15 -1.87 4.73
N ARG A 204 -20.63 -1.91 3.50
CA ARG A 204 -19.22 -2.22 3.19
C ARG A 204 -18.52 -1.02 2.56
N ALA A 205 -17.30 -0.73 2.97
CA ALA A 205 -16.44 0.23 2.32
C ALA A 205 -15.00 -0.30 2.27
N ALA A 206 -14.42 -0.38 1.07
CA ALA A 206 -13.14 -1.03 0.82
C ALA A 206 -13.09 -2.44 1.44
N ASP A 207 -12.23 -2.66 2.43
CA ASP A 207 -12.01 -3.91 3.14
C ASP A 207 -12.71 -3.99 4.52
N ALA A 208 -13.55 -3.01 4.86
CA ALA A 208 -14.27 -2.94 6.11
C ALA A 208 -15.79 -3.08 5.89
N ALA A 209 -16.48 -3.63 6.89
CA ALA A 209 -17.93 -3.71 6.90
C ALA A 209 -18.46 -3.42 8.31
N ILE A 210 -19.69 -2.90 8.40
CA ILE A 210 -20.35 -2.64 9.67
C ILE A 210 -21.85 -2.92 9.57
N TRP A 211 -22.42 -3.45 10.65
CA TRP A 211 -23.86 -3.62 10.77
C TRP A 211 -24.53 -2.27 11.01
N VAL A 212 -25.73 -2.09 10.45
CA VAL A 212 -26.63 -0.98 10.68
C VAL A 212 -27.92 -1.55 11.24
N ILE A 213 -28.37 -0.98 12.35
CA ILE A 213 -29.59 -1.40 13.05
C ILE A 213 -30.60 -0.25 13.09
N ASN A 214 -31.85 -0.55 13.45
CA ASN A 214 -32.93 0.43 13.64
C ASN A 214 -33.27 1.30 12.41
N MET A 215 -32.84 0.89 11.22
CA MET A 215 -33.11 1.60 9.97
C MET A 215 -33.55 0.61 8.90
N ARG A 216 -34.69 0.88 8.26
CA ARG A 216 -35.04 0.21 7.01
C ARG A 216 -34.23 0.86 5.88
N PRO A 217 -33.61 0.10 4.96
CA PRO A 217 -32.84 0.66 3.85
C PRO A 217 -33.76 1.22 2.75
N LYS A 218 -34.57 2.23 3.12
CA LYS A 218 -35.59 2.87 2.31
C LYS A 218 -35.48 4.38 2.48
N GLY A 219 -35.54 5.10 1.36
CA GLY A 219 -35.64 6.55 1.30
C GLY A 219 -36.75 6.98 0.35
N LYS A 220 -36.80 8.28 0.05
CA LYS A 220 -37.80 8.84 -0.87
C LYS A 220 -37.67 8.28 -2.31
N GLU A 221 -36.43 8.10 -2.76
CA GLU A 221 -36.09 7.73 -4.15
C GLU A 221 -35.61 6.26 -4.28
N PHE A 222 -35.71 5.46 -3.21
CA PHE A 222 -35.25 4.06 -3.22
C PHE A 222 -35.90 3.22 -2.12
N ASP A 223 -36.07 1.92 -2.37
CA ASP A 223 -36.46 0.91 -1.38
C ASP A 223 -35.62 -0.33 -1.69
N LEU A 224 -34.60 -0.61 -0.86
CA LEU A 224 -33.70 -1.75 -1.08
C LEU A 224 -34.20 -2.96 -0.29
N ALA A 225 -34.20 -4.13 -0.93
CA ALA A 225 -34.55 -5.37 -0.27
C ALA A 225 -33.32 -5.99 0.41
N LEU A 226 -33.53 -6.44 1.66
CA LEU A 226 -32.47 -7.03 2.50
C LEU A 226 -31.89 -8.32 1.91
N ASP A 227 -32.69 -9.05 1.14
CA ASP A 227 -32.36 -10.38 0.63
C ASP A 227 -32.11 -10.38 -0.90
N ALA A 228 -32.13 -9.21 -1.54
CA ALA A 228 -31.95 -9.08 -2.98
C ALA A 228 -30.52 -8.70 -3.34
N ARG A 229 -29.77 -9.65 -3.94
CA ARG A 229 -28.40 -9.41 -4.43
C ARG A 229 -28.30 -8.27 -5.45
N ILE A 230 -29.36 -7.98 -6.20
CA ILE A 230 -29.35 -6.89 -7.20
C ILE A 230 -29.19 -5.50 -6.55
N ASP A 231 -29.56 -5.36 -5.27
CA ASP A 231 -29.49 -4.09 -4.55
C ASP A 231 -28.12 -3.85 -3.90
N THR A 232 -27.23 -4.86 -3.83
CA THR A 232 -25.97 -4.78 -3.06
C THR A 232 -24.87 -3.93 -3.72
N ASN A 233 -25.20 -3.21 -4.78
CA ASN A 233 -24.28 -2.29 -5.44
C ASN A 233 -24.60 -0.81 -5.17
N ARG A 234 -25.65 -0.52 -4.39
CA ARG A 234 -26.08 0.85 -4.07
C ARG A 234 -25.26 1.42 -2.93
N TRP A 235 -24.79 2.66 -3.11
CA TRP A 235 -24.07 3.40 -2.07
C TRP A 235 -25.05 4.19 -1.23
N LEU A 236 -24.88 4.10 0.09
CA LEU A 236 -25.70 4.77 1.08
C LEU A 236 -24.81 5.59 2.02
N THR A 237 -25.31 6.74 2.43
CA THR A 237 -24.78 7.50 3.56
C THR A 237 -25.82 7.55 4.67
N LEU A 238 -25.37 7.47 5.92
CA LEU A 238 -26.24 7.60 7.09
C LEU A 238 -25.51 8.18 8.28
N ARG A 239 -26.29 8.63 9.26
CA ARG A 239 -25.81 9.08 10.56
C ARG A 239 -26.31 8.13 11.66
N GLY A 240 -25.52 7.93 12.70
CA GLY A 240 -25.94 7.16 13.85
C GLY A 240 -24.89 7.12 14.94
N THR A 241 -25.21 6.44 16.03
CA THR A 241 -24.32 6.25 17.17
C THR A 241 -23.66 4.89 17.10
N ILE A 242 -22.34 4.81 17.30
CA ILE A 242 -21.65 3.53 17.33
C ILE A 242 -21.93 2.81 18.64
N GLN A 243 -22.32 1.56 18.50
CA GLN A 243 -22.58 0.62 19.57
C GLN A 243 -21.71 -0.60 19.38
N GLN A 244 -21.54 -1.38 20.44
CA GLN A 244 -20.76 -2.61 20.39
C GLN A 244 -21.36 -3.73 21.22
N GLY A 245 -20.95 -4.96 20.90
CA GLY A 245 -21.22 -6.13 21.71
C GLY A 245 -20.70 -7.40 21.07
N ARG A 246 -20.28 -8.35 21.93
CA ARG A 246 -19.62 -9.60 21.51
C ARG A 246 -18.45 -9.35 20.53
N GLY A 247 -17.71 -8.25 20.70
CA GLY A 247 -16.57 -7.89 19.84
C GLY A 247 -16.92 -7.23 18.49
N LEU A 248 -18.19 -7.10 18.11
CA LEU A 248 -18.59 -6.40 16.88
C LEU A 248 -19.06 -4.98 17.18
N GLN A 249 -18.93 -4.11 16.17
CA GLN A 249 -19.50 -2.77 16.15
C GLN A 249 -20.70 -2.72 15.22
N TRP A 250 -21.70 -1.93 15.59
CA TRP A 250 -22.83 -1.60 14.73
C TRP A 250 -23.25 -0.15 14.91
N ILE A 251 -23.92 0.39 13.90
CA ILE A 251 -24.46 1.74 13.91
C ILE A 251 -25.93 1.67 14.31
N ASP A 252 -26.26 2.26 15.45
CA ASP A 252 -27.65 2.60 15.78
C ASP A 252 -28.04 3.83 14.96
N ALA A 253 -28.71 3.59 13.84
CA ALA A 253 -28.92 4.61 12.83
C ALA A 253 -30.03 5.58 13.22
N GLU A 254 -29.77 6.87 13.01
CA GLU A 254 -30.71 7.95 13.29
C GLU A 254 -31.78 7.98 12.20
N ALA A 255 -33.06 7.87 12.61
CA ALA A 255 -34.20 7.90 11.71
C ALA A 255 -34.15 9.12 10.75
N GLY A 256 -34.40 8.89 9.47
CA GLY A 256 -34.39 9.94 8.44
C GLY A 256 -33.00 10.39 7.95
N SER A 257 -31.90 9.87 8.50
CA SER A 257 -30.54 10.23 8.05
C SER A 257 -30.05 9.50 6.80
N LEU A 258 -30.76 8.44 6.38
CA LEU A 258 -30.34 7.58 5.28
C LEU A 258 -30.59 8.25 3.91
N ALA A 259 -29.55 8.31 3.08
CA ALA A 259 -29.63 8.83 1.72
C ALA A 259 -28.78 8.01 0.74
N LEU A 260 -29.10 8.12 -0.56
CA LEU A 260 -28.20 7.61 -1.61
C LEU A 260 -26.92 8.43 -1.61
N ALA A 261 -25.80 7.74 -1.79
CA ALA A 261 -24.49 8.33 -1.93
C ALA A 261 -23.87 7.92 -3.27
N LYS A 262 -22.77 8.59 -3.62
CA LYS A 262 -21.85 8.10 -4.63
C LYS A 262 -20.82 7.19 -3.95
N PRO A 263 -20.20 6.24 -4.67
CA PRO A 263 -18.97 5.65 -4.20
C PRO A 263 -18.03 6.78 -3.77
N PRO A 264 -17.35 6.67 -2.61
CA PRO A 264 -16.23 7.53 -2.34
C PRO A 264 -15.31 7.37 -3.55
N THR A 265 -15.01 8.49 -4.20
CA THR A 265 -13.81 8.53 -5.02
C THR A 265 -12.72 7.99 -4.11
N GLU A 266 -11.94 7.01 -4.57
CA GLU A 266 -10.66 6.73 -3.95
C GLU A 266 -9.90 8.05 -4.04
N THR A 267 -10.10 8.91 -3.04
CA THR A 267 -9.13 9.89 -2.68
C THR A 267 -7.99 8.99 -2.26
N THR A 268 -7.08 8.72 -3.19
CA THR A 268 -5.67 8.67 -2.84
C THR A 268 -5.46 9.93 -2.04
N ALA A 269 -5.70 9.85 -0.73
CA ALA A 269 -5.28 10.86 0.20
C ALA A 269 -3.77 10.67 0.33
N GLU A 270 -3.05 10.90 -0.77
CA GLU A 270 -1.90 11.77 -0.70
C GLU A 270 -2.45 13.19 -0.54
N GLU A 271 -2.97 13.49 0.66
CA GLU A 271 -2.42 14.70 1.23
C GLU A 271 -0.96 14.31 1.51
N PRO A 272 0.03 14.96 0.88
CA PRO A 272 1.42 14.63 1.16
C PRO A 272 1.58 14.75 2.67
N ILE A 273 1.92 13.63 3.31
CA ILE A 273 2.36 13.60 4.70
C ILE A 273 3.45 14.68 4.73
N ARG A 274 3.18 15.81 5.39
CA ARG A 274 4.26 16.72 5.77
C ARG A 274 5.01 16.00 6.87
N VAL A 275 5.86 15.06 6.46
CA VAL A 275 7.00 14.62 7.27
C VAL A 275 7.62 15.93 7.73
N PRO A 276 7.81 16.19 9.04
CA PRO A 276 8.56 17.36 9.46
C PRO A 276 9.83 17.37 8.64
N ALA A 277 10.02 18.46 7.87
CA ALA A 277 11.08 18.56 6.90
C ALA A 277 12.38 18.12 7.56
N GLY A 278 13.06 17.14 6.95
CA GLY A 278 14.43 16.85 7.35
C GLY A 278 15.26 18.15 7.25
N PRO A 279 16.40 18.24 7.96
CA PRO A 279 17.28 19.40 7.80
C PRO A 279 17.58 19.61 6.31
N PRO A 280 17.64 20.87 5.83
CA PRO A 280 17.94 21.15 4.42
C PRO A 280 19.20 20.41 3.95
N PRO A 281 19.26 19.97 2.69
CA PRO A 281 20.48 19.41 2.14
C PRO A 281 21.61 20.45 2.20
N GLU A 282 22.82 19.99 2.49
CA GLU A 282 24.03 20.82 2.58
C GLU A 282 25.15 20.15 1.78
N VAL A 283 26.07 20.95 1.24
CA VAL A 283 27.33 20.46 0.69
C VAL A 283 28.24 20.08 1.85
N VAL A 284 28.62 18.81 1.94
CA VAL A 284 29.49 18.29 3.02
C VAL A 284 30.94 18.17 2.58
N PHE A 285 31.17 18.01 1.28
CA PHE A 285 32.51 17.84 0.73
C PHE A 285 32.56 18.29 -0.73
N SER A 286 33.70 18.83 -1.15
CA SER A 286 34.02 19.06 -2.55
C SER A 286 35.47 18.69 -2.84
N ALA A 287 35.71 18.23 -4.05
CA ALA A 287 37.04 18.04 -4.62
C ALA A 287 37.02 18.60 -6.05
N PRO A 288 37.83 19.61 -6.41
CA PRO A 288 38.75 20.35 -5.55
C PRO A 288 38.08 21.01 -4.33
N THR A 289 38.86 21.32 -3.30
CA THR A 289 38.39 22.06 -2.11
C THR A 289 38.40 23.57 -2.36
N GLU A 290 37.71 24.33 -1.51
CA GLU A 290 37.69 25.80 -1.58
C GLU A 290 39.11 26.37 -1.51
N ASP A 291 39.40 27.28 -2.43
CA ASP A 291 40.67 27.96 -2.65
C ASP A 291 41.86 27.02 -2.89
N GLU A 292 41.62 25.78 -3.31
CA GLU A 292 42.67 24.85 -3.70
C GLU A 292 43.48 25.42 -4.89
N THR A 293 44.80 25.37 -4.80
CA THR A 293 45.72 25.86 -5.84
C THR A 293 46.39 24.71 -6.56
N ASP A 294 46.99 25.01 -7.72
CA ASP A 294 47.72 24.04 -8.55
C ASP A 294 46.88 22.82 -8.98
N VAL A 295 45.57 23.01 -9.11
CA VAL A 295 44.66 21.97 -9.58
C VAL A 295 44.93 21.66 -11.06
N THR A 296 44.97 20.38 -11.41
CA THR A 296 45.23 19.93 -12.79
C THR A 296 44.19 20.45 -13.78
N THR A 297 44.61 20.75 -15.00
CA THR A 297 43.70 21.23 -16.06
C THR A 297 42.66 20.20 -16.51
N SER A 298 42.91 18.91 -16.24
CA SER A 298 42.00 17.79 -16.53
C SER A 298 41.14 17.37 -15.33
N THR A 299 41.06 18.20 -14.27
CA THR A 299 40.30 17.86 -13.06
C THR A 299 38.81 17.69 -13.35
N ASN A 300 38.13 16.88 -12.54
CA ASN A 300 36.67 16.86 -12.43
C ASN A 300 36.29 17.46 -11.08
N VAL A 301 35.11 18.08 -11.00
CA VAL A 301 34.60 18.57 -9.72
C VAL A 301 33.64 17.54 -9.15
N ARG A 302 33.86 17.09 -7.91
CA ARG A 302 32.98 16.18 -7.17
C ARG A 302 32.43 16.91 -5.96
N ILE A 303 31.11 16.92 -5.81
CA ILE A 303 30.42 17.59 -4.70
C ILE A 303 29.56 16.55 -4.01
N GLN A 304 29.78 16.35 -2.71
CA GLN A 304 28.99 15.44 -1.89
C GLN A 304 27.98 16.20 -1.04
N PHE A 305 26.77 15.68 -0.95
CA PHE A 305 25.67 16.27 -0.18
C PHE A 305 25.32 15.45 1.06
N SER A 306 24.80 16.11 2.09
CA SER A 306 24.32 15.47 3.32
C SER A 306 23.09 14.58 3.08
N ARG A 307 22.29 14.88 2.04
CA ARG A 307 21.02 14.23 1.70
C ARG A 307 20.88 14.04 0.18
N ASP A 308 19.89 13.23 -0.20
CA ASP A 308 19.57 12.99 -1.61
C ASP A 308 18.91 14.22 -2.24
N LEU A 309 19.32 14.55 -3.48
CA LEU A 309 18.80 15.66 -4.28
C LEU A 309 17.98 15.13 -5.46
N ASP A 310 17.02 15.93 -5.93
CA ASP A 310 16.27 15.64 -7.15
C ASP A 310 17.12 15.99 -8.39
N PRO A 311 17.57 14.99 -9.19
CA PRO A 311 18.44 15.23 -10.33
C PRO A 311 17.82 16.11 -11.41
N ALA A 312 16.49 16.17 -11.50
CA ALA A 312 15.79 17.00 -12.47
C ALA A 312 16.04 18.50 -12.21
N THR A 313 16.32 18.88 -10.97
CA THR A 313 16.52 20.27 -10.56
C THR A 313 17.93 20.81 -10.82
N PHE A 314 18.89 19.97 -11.17
CA PHE A 314 20.24 20.44 -11.53
C PHE A 314 20.29 21.22 -12.83
N LYS A 315 19.40 20.90 -13.78
CA LYS A 315 19.40 21.52 -15.10
C LYS A 315 19.06 23.01 -14.98
N GLY A 316 20.00 23.86 -15.39
CA GLY A 316 19.85 25.32 -15.34
C GLY A 316 20.30 25.96 -14.02
N HIS A 317 20.65 25.17 -12.98
CA HIS A 317 21.05 25.68 -11.67
C HIS A 317 22.51 25.37 -11.30
N ILE A 318 23.30 24.88 -12.25
CA ILE A 318 24.74 24.67 -12.07
C ILE A 318 25.47 25.55 -13.09
N ARG A 319 26.46 26.30 -12.63
CA ARG A 319 27.32 27.13 -13.47
C ARG A 319 28.78 26.82 -13.18
N ALA A 320 29.60 26.76 -14.23
CA ALA A 320 31.04 26.80 -14.12
C ALA A 320 31.56 27.94 -15.01
N SER A 321 32.54 28.70 -14.54
CA SER A 321 33.12 29.82 -15.27
C SER A 321 34.52 30.16 -14.77
N TYR A 322 35.33 30.83 -15.57
CA TYR A 322 36.54 31.46 -15.06
C TYR A 322 36.23 32.79 -14.37
N LEU A 323 37.09 33.18 -13.44
CA LEU A 323 36.99 34.47 -12.78
C LEU A 323 37.19 35.60 -13.81
N ARG A 324 36.15 36.42 -14.02
CA ARG A 324 36.16 37.52 -15.00
C ARG A 324 37.30 38.51 -14.80
N ALA A 325 37.66 38.79 -13.54
CA ALA A 325 38.75 39.71 -13.20
C ALA A 325 40.07 39.33 -13.88
N GLN A 326 40.38 38.03 -13.96
CA GLN A 326 41.62 37.55 -14.60
C GLN A 326 41.60 37.70 -16.13
N SER A 327 40.43 37.69 -16.76
CA SER A 327 40.33 37.97 -18.21
C SER A 327 40.61 39.46 -18.48
N LEU A 328 40.11 40.34 -17.61
CA LEU A 328 40.35 41.78 -17.69
C LEU A 328 41.84 42.12 -17.47
N GLU A 329 42.49 41.52 -16.48
CA GLU A 329 43.92 41.68 -16.22
C GLU A 329 44.81 41.23 -17.38
N ARG A 330 44.36 40.22 -18.13
CA ARG A 330 45.05 39.70 -19.32
C ARG A 330 44.75 40.50 -20.59
N GLY A 331 43.88 41.51 -20.52
CA GLY A 331 43.47 42.31 -21.69
C GLY A 331 42.60 41.54 -22.68
N GLU A 332 41.92 40.49 -22.23
CA GLU A 332 41.05 39.67 -23.07
C GLU A 332 39.68 40.34 -23.23
N PRO A 333 39.10 40.35 -24.44
CA PRO A 333 37.81 40.99 -24.69
C PRO A 333 36.65 40.27 -24.00
N ASP A 334 36.72 38.95 -23.84
CA ASP A 334 35.70 38.11 -23.23
C ASP A 334 36.33 37.03 -22.33
N THR A 335 35.60 36.59 -21.31
CA THR A 335 36.00 35.44 -20.49
C THR A 335 35.70 34.14 -21.24
N PRO A 336 36.66 33.22 -21.39
CA PRO A 336 36.43 31.94 -22.05
C PRO A 336 35.29 31.14 -21.41
N GLY A 337 34.52 30.46 -22.26
CA GLY A 337 33.44 29.59 -21.83
C GLY A 337 33.95 28.29 -21.21
N VAL A 338 33.25 27.79 -20.19
CA VAL A 338 33.51 26.48 -19.58
C VAL A 338 32.35 25.54 -19.93
N GLU A 339 32.61 24.61 -20.85
CA GLU A 339 31.64 23.57 -21.23
C GLU A 339 31.80 22.35 -20.33
N PHE A 340 30.70 21.85 -19.77
CA PHE A 340 30.71 20.70 -18.87
C PHE A 340 29.42 19.88 -18.96
N THR A 341 29.50 18.67 -18.43
CA THR A 341 28.36 17.79 -18.19
C THR A 341 28.29 17.43 -16.71
N THR A 342 27.10 17.08 -16.24
CA THR A 342 26.86 16.70 -14.85
C THR A 342 26.35 15.27 -14.76
N GLN A 343 26.81 14.54 -13.76
CA GLN A 343 26.29 13.23 -13.40
C GLN A 343 26.06 13.16 -11.90
N TYR A 344 24.83 12.83 -11.50
CA TYR A 344 24.50 12.64 -10.09
C TYR A 344 24.36 11.15 -9.76
N ASN A 345 25.06 10.72 -8.72
CA ASN A 345 24.98 9.37 -8.16
C ASN A 345 24.21 9.46 -6.82
N ALA A 346 22.93 9.10 -6.86
CA ALA A 346 22.05 9.15 -5.69
C ALA A 346 22.53 8.26 -4.53
N PRO A 347 22.88 6.97 -4.72
CA PRO A 347 23.42 6.12 -3.66
C PRO A 347 24.59 6.72 -2.86
N SER A 348 25.49 7.47 -3.53
CA SER A 348 26.63 8.11 -2.87
C SER A 348 26.42 9.59 -2.55
N ARG A 349 25.30 10.19 -2.98
CA ARG A 349 25.00 11.64 -2.88
C ARG A 349 26.08 12.51 -3.50
N VAL A 350 26.65 12.09 -4.63
CA VAL A 350 27.74 12.82 -5.29
C VAL A 350 27.27 13.35 -6.64
N LEU A 351 27.46 14.64 -6.86
CA LEU A 351 27.41 15.29 -8.17
C LEU A 351 28.82 15.40 -8.73
N GLU A 352 29.05 14.86 -9.91
CA GLU A 352 30.30 14.99 -10.66
C GLU A 352 30.10 15.94 -11.85
N LEU A 353 30.95 16.96 -11.98
CA LEU A 353 31.06 17.84 -13.14
C LEU A 353 32.28 17.41 -13.95
N ARG A 354 32.06 17.11 -15.23
CA ARG A 354 33.11 16.75 -16.19
C ARG A 354 33.21 17.81 -17.26
N PHE A 355 34.38 18.41 -17.42
CA PHE A 355 34.61 19.43 -18.44
C PHE A 355 34.82 18.78 -19.82
N ALA A 356 34.24 19.40 -20.85
CA ALA A 356 34.31 18.88 -22.21
C ALA A 356 35.72 19.00 -22.83
N LYS A 357 36.50 19.98 -22.36
CA LYS A 357 37.88 20.24 -22.75
C LYS A 357 38.72 20.50 -21.50
N PRO A 358 40.05 20.27 -21.55
CA PRO A 358 40.95 20.71 -20.49
C PRO A 358 40.77 22.20 -20.19
N LEU A 359 40.75 22.53 -18.91
CA LEU A 359 40.59 23.90 -18.44
C LEU A 359 41.86 24.73 -18.71
N GLU A 360 41.70 26.05 -18.86
CA GLU A 360 42.82 26.95 -19.08
C GLU A 360 43.73 27.10 -17.86
N ARG A 361 45.03 26.98 -18.11
CA ARG A 361 46.10 27.07 -17.10
C ARG A 361 46.09 28.43 -16.40
N PHE A 362 46.48 28.45 -15.13
CA PHE A 362 46.66 29.69 -14.36
C PHE A 362 45.42 30.59 -14.33
N ARG A 363 44.24 29.98 -14.35
CA ARG A 363 42.94 30.63 -14.11
C ARG A 363 42.29 30.07 -12.86
N THR A 364 41.48 30.91 -12.23
CA THR A 364 40.57 30.52 -11.17
C THR A 364 39.24 30.11 -11.78
N VAL A 365 38.80 28.90 -11.46
CA VAL A 365 37.46 28.40 -11.81
C VAL A 365 36.53 28.69 -10.65
N LYS A 366 35.34 29.19 -10.97
CA LYS A 366 34.20 29.35 -10.08
C LYS A 366 33.12 28.37 -10.49
N VAL A 367 32.71 27.50 -9.57
CA VAL A 367 31.54 26.63 -9.71
C VAL A 367 30.46 27.13 -8.77
N GLU A 368 29.23 27.25 -9.27
CA GLU A 368 28.08 27.77 -8.53
C GLU A 368 26.93 26.77 -8.60
N LEU A 369 26.38 26.45 -7.44
CA LEU A 369 25.08 25.84 -7.27
C LEU A 369 24.10 26.97 -6.96
N LEU A 370 23.21 27.27 -7.91
CA LEU A 370 22.27 28.38 -7.84
C LEU A 370 21.00 27.99 -7.06
N GLU A 371 20.21 28.99 -6.69
CA GLU A 371 18.87 28.79 -6.12
C GLU A 371 18.00 27.96 -7.08
N GLY A 372 17.21 27.03 -6.54
CA GLY A 372 16.30 26.17 -7.32
C GLY A 372 16.63 24.68 -7.28
N ILE A 373 17.79 24.30 -6.74
CA ILE A 373 18.12 22.89 -6.46
C ILE A 373 17.42 22.44 -5.18
N VAL A 374 16.73 21.30 -5.21
CA VAL A 374 15.98 20.78 -4.07
C VAL A 374 16.30 19.31 -3.76
N GLY A 375 16.09 18.94 -2.50
CA GLY A 375 16.04 17.56 -2.03
C GLY A 375 14.87 16.79 -2.62
N THR A 376 14.91 15.46 -2.55
CA THR A 376 13.75 14.60 -2.90
C THR A 376 12.52 14.85 -2.03
N ASP A 377 12.69 15.53 -0.89
CA ASP A 377 11.67 15.99 0.04
C ASP A 377 11.28 17.48 -0.17
N ALA A 378 11.64 18.05 -1.33
CA ALA A 378 11.42 19.43 -1.73
C ALA A 378 12.08 20.51 -0.84
N GLN A 379 13.02 20.13 0.03
CA GLN A 379 13.80 21.10 0.80
C GLN A 379 14.87 21.77 -0.07
N PRO A 380 15.01 23.11 -0.03
CA PRO A 380 15.98 23.81 -0.87
C PRO A 380 17.41 23.57 -0.40
N LEU A 381 18.31 23.35 -1.36
CA LEU A 381 19.75 23.49 -1.15
C LEU A 381 20.09 24.99 -1.15
N LYS A 382 20.82 25.45 -0.12
CA LYS A 382 21.32 26.82 -0.11
C LYS A 382 22.28 27.03 -1.29
N PRO A 383 22.23 28.19 -1.99
CA PRO A 383 23.22 28.51 -3.01
C PRO A 383 24.63 28.37 -2.44
N TRP A 384 25.50 27.78 -3.23
CA TRP A 384 26.85 27.44 -2.81
C TRP A 384 27.84 27.75 -3.93
N THR A 385 29.03 28.19 -3.56
CA THR A 385 30.10 28.55 -4.50
C THR A 385 31.36 27.80 -4.10
N LEU A 386 32.09 27.36 -5.12
CA LEU A 386 33.44 26.84 -5.02
C LEU A 386 34.36 27.65 -5.92
N THR A 387 35.50 28.07 -5.38
CA THR A 387 36.61 28.60 -6.18
C THR A 387 37.86 27.76 -6.02
N PHE A 388 38.59 27.51 -7.12
CA PHE A 388 39.90 26.87 -7.10
C PHE A 388 40.76 27.38 -8.25
N ALA A 389 42.08 27.35 -8.10
CA ALA A 389 43.05 27.84 -9.06
C ALA A 389 43.76 26.69 -9.79
N LEU A 390 43.83 26.81 -11.11
CA LEU A 390 44.46 25.82 -11.99
C LEU A 390 45.97 26.04 -12.08
N GLY A 391 46.73 24.95 -11.98
CA GLY A 391 48.16 24.92 -12.16
C GLY A 391 48.59 24.87 -13.63
N GLY A 392 49.89 24.63 -13.85
CA GLY A 392 50.49 24.55 -15.19
C GLY A 392 50.42 23.18 -15.89
N SER A 393 49.94 22.14 -15.20
CA SER A 393 49.98 20.72 -15.60
C SER A 393 48.72 20.20 -16.29
#